data_AF-A0A565A4A3-F1
#
_entry.id   AF-A0A565A4A3-F1
#
_cell.length_a   1.000
_cell.length_b   1.000
_cell.length_c   1.000
_cell.angle_alpha   90.00
_cell.angle_beta   90.00
_cell.angle_gamma   90.00
#
_symmetry.space_group_name_H-M   'P 1'
#
loop_
_entity.id
_entity.type
_entity.pdbx_description
1 polymer ?
#
loop_
_entity_poly.entity_id
_entity_poly.type
_entity_poly.pdbx_seq_one_letter_code
_entity_poly.pdbx_strand_id
1 'polypeptide(L)'
;MAKPAVAEVSAEELEKVAQELGHNELYAHFYVEKSNPKFLKDCDELDSLDKTYKGVKKICIKLVSSLEKLAEIGKNKTEYDDYCNYLPHWLFDEVGKIYKPAPSKKDDTIPFFNKLADIGNKVNWKIPRYRCNTLPSRNYVSLDERKNRKNAYIYLKKYEEIKPIINAKGKGKCDQYVKYLNYIDSLNKK
;
A
#
# COMPACT_ATOMS: atom_id res chain seq x y z
N MET A 1 -10.22 37.70 -11.70
CA MET A 1 -9.32 37.17 -10.65
C MET A 1 -8.77 35.84 -11.14
N ALA A 2 -7.46 35.76 -11.39
CA ALA A 2 -6.83 34.51 -11.81
C ALA A 2 -6.81 33.54 -10.62
N LYS A 3 -7.31 32.33 -10.82
CA LYS A 3 -7.21 31.23 -9.85
C LYS A 3 -5.71 31.00 -9.59
N PRO A 4 -5.24 30.92 -8.32
CA PRO A 4 -3.84 30.62 -8.06
C PRO A 4 -3.51 29.29 -8.73
N ALA A 5 -2.47 29.26 -9.56
CA ALA A 5 -1.91 28.02 -10.05
C ALA A 5 -1.39 27.26 -8.82
N VAL A 6 -2.14 26.26 -8.38
CA VAL A 6 -1.67 25.30 -7.39
C VAL A 6 -0.47 24.63 -8.04
N ALA A 7 0.73 24.89 -7.51
CA ALA A 7 1.93 24.20 -7.96
C ALA A 7 1.65 22.69 -7.98
N GLU A 8 1.95 22.02 -9.09
CA GLU A 8 1.71 20.59 -9.24
C GLU A 8 2.65 19.86 -8.27
N VAL A 9 2.14 19.58 -7.07
CA VAL A 9 2.88 18.85 -6.04
C VAL A 9 3.14 17.44 -6.58
N SER A 10 4.35 16.92 -6.37
CA SER A 10 4.75 15.59 -6.81
C SER A 10 4.28 14.49 -5.84
N ALA A 11 4.14 13.25 -6.32
CA ALA A 11 3.84 12.09 -5.46
C ALA A 11 4.91 11.86 -4.37
N GLU A 12 6.14 12.34 -4.61
CA GLU A 12 7.26 12.27 -3.68
C GLU A 12 7.11 13.26 -2.53
N GLU A 13 6.64 14.48 -2.81
CA GLU A 13 6.33 15.47 -1.77
C GLU A 13 5.15 15.00 -0.91
N LEU A 14 4.16 14.33 -1.49
CA LEU A 14 3.07 13.73 -0.75
C LEU A 14 3.56 12.66 0.23
N GLU A 15 4.41 11.74 -0.21
CA GLU A 15 5.00 10.71 0.66
C GLU A 15 5.81 11.32 1.82
N LYS A 16 6.58 12.38 1.56
CA LYS A 16 7.33 13.09 2.62
C LYS A 16 6.38 13.68 3.67
N VAL A 17 5.34 14.38 3.23
CA VAL A 17 4.33 14.96 4.15
C VAL A 17 3.61 13.84 4.91
N ALA A 18 3.23 12.74 4.24
CA ALA A 18 2.61 11.60 4.89
C ALA A 18 3.52 10.99 5.96
N GLN A 19 4.82 10.85 5.70
CA GLN A 19 5.80 10.37 6.69
C GLN A 19 5.92 11.32 7.89
N GLU A 20 6.03 12.63 7.67
CA GLU A 20 6.10 13.62 8.76
C GLU A 20 4.85 13.62 9.65
N LEU A 21 3.69 13.31 9.06
CA LEU A 21 2.42 13.16 9.76
C LEU A 21 2.27 11.80 10.47
N GLY A 22 3.14 10.82 10.21
CA GLY A 22 2.98 9.44 10.67
C GLY A 22 1.79 8.74 9.99
N HIS A 23 1.58 9.05 8.71
CA HIS A 23 0.49 8.57 7.86
C HIS A 23 1.01 7.86 6.61
N ASN A 24 2.25 7.37 6.65
CA ASN A 24 2.87 6.66 5.55
C ASN A 24 2.53 5.16 5.51
N GLU A 25 2.06 4.60 6.63
CA GLU A 25 1.73 3.18 6.78
C GLU A 25 0.56 2.99 7.75
N LEU A 26 -0.29 2.00 7.46
CA LEU A 26 -1.31 1.49 8.39
C LEU A 26 -1.01 0.03 8.72
N TYR A 27 -1.43 -0.39 9.91
CA TYR A 27 -1.45 -1.80 10.29
C TYR A 27 -0.10 -2.54 10.13
N ALA A 28 1.03 -1.86 10.35
CA ALA A 28 2.37 -2.44 10.22
C ALA A 28 2.55 -3.74 11.05
N HIS A 29 1.87 -3.83 12.19
CA HIS A 29 1.85 -5.02 13.06
C HIS A 29 1.13 -6.23 12.42
N PHE A 30 0.33 -6.03 11.37
CA PHE A 30 -0.45 -7.07 10.72
C PHE A 30 0.37 -7.82 9.67
N TYR A 31 1.08 -7.09 8.80
CA TYR A 31 1.79 -7.66 7.64
C TYR A 31 3.22 -8.10 7.98
N VAL A 32 3.32 -8.95 8.98
CA VAL A 32 4.58 -9.52 9.47
C VAL A 32 4.70 -10.98 9.05
N GLU A 33 5.94 -11.48 9.03
CA GLU A 33 6.23 -12.88 8.78
C GLU A 33 5.72 -13.74 9.95
N LYS A 34 4.97 -14.80 9.64
CA LYS A 34 4.60 -15.83 10.59
C LYS A 34 5.76 -16.81 10.72
N SER A 35 6.03 -17.31 11.92
CA SER A 35 7.19 -18.21 12.17
C SER A 35 7.18 -19.48 11.30
N ASN A 36 6.00 -20.03 10.98
CA ASN A 36 5.84 -21.23 10.15
C ASN A 36 4.58 -21.08 9.27
N PRO A 37 4.64 -20.31 8.16
CA PRO A 37 3.53 -20.15 7.24
C PRO A 37 3.25 -21.48 6.53
N LYS A 38 1.99 -21.90 6.46
CA LYS A 38 1.55 -23.10 5.75
C LYS A 38 1.91 -23.06 4.27
N PHE A 39 1.90 -21.88 3.68
CA PHE A 39 2.16 -21.67 2.25
C PHE A 39 3.58 -21.19 1.94
N LEU A 40 4.54 -21.36 2.86
CA LEU A 40 5.94 -20.94 2.68
C LEU A 40 6.55 -21.45 1.36
N LYS A 41 6.29 -22.71 1.00
CA LYS A 41 6.83 -23.34 -0.22
C LYS A 41 6.33 -22.69 -1.52
N ASP A 42 5.16 -22.05 -1.52
CA ASP A 42 4.69 -21.33 -2.71
C ASP A 42 5.62 -20.13 -3.04
N CYS A 43 6.37 -19.61 -2.07
CA CYS A 43 7.35 -18.55 -2.28
C CYS A 43 8.71 -19.01 -2.84
N ASP A 44 8.98 -20.32 -2.89
CA ASP A 44 10.20 -20.85 -3.51
C ASP A 44 10.23 -20.59 -5.02
N GLU A 45 9.07 -20.35 -5.64
CA GLU A 45 8.94 -19.91 -7.04
C GLU A 45 9.65 -18.57 -7.33
N LEU A 46 10.08 -17.83 -6.29
CA LEU A 46 10.77 -16.56 -6.38
C LEU A 46 12.29 -16.66 -6.15
N ASP A 47 12.85 -17.85 -5.92
CA ASP A 47 14.28 -18.01 -5.58
C ASP A 47 15.23 -17.41 -6.62
N SER A 48 14.90 -17.56 -7.91
CA SER A 48 15.70 -16.95 -8.99
C SER A 48 15.55 -15.42 -9.01
N LEU A 49 14.33 -14.92 -8.79
CA LEU A 49 14.04 -13.50 -8.76
C LEU A 49 14.66 -12.82 -7.54
N ASP A 50 14.75 -13.48 -6.39
CA ASP A 50 15.34 -12.95 -5.16
C ASP A 50 16.85 -12.72 -5.29
N LYS A 51 17.53 -13.48 -6.17
CA LYS A 51 18.94 -13.22 -6.51
C LYS A 51 19.14 -11.89 -7.22
N THR A 52 18.20 -11.52 -8.10
CA THR A 52 18.24 -10.26 -8.88
C THR A 52 17.63 -9.10 -8.11
N TYR A 53 16.51 -9.36 -7.43
CA TYR A 53 15.69 -8.40 -6.69
C TYR A 53 15.64 -8.84 -5.23
N LYS A 54 16.75 -8.59 -4.51
CA LYS A 54 16.94 -9.04 -3.13
C LYS A 54 15.79 -8.60 -2.23
N GLY A 55 15.11 -9.57 -1.63
CA GLY A 55 14.01 -9.36 -0.70
C GLY A 55 12.62 -9.68 -1.27
N VAL A 56 12.48 -9.97 -2.57
CA VAL A 56 11.20 -10.34 -3.18
C VAL A 56 10.63 -11.60 -2.54
N LYS A 57 11.47 -12.60 -2.21
CA LYS A 57 11.02 -13.80 -1.50
C LYS A 57 10.48 -13.44 -0.11
N LYS A 58 11.13 -12.51 0.59
CA LYS A 58 10.68 -12.02 1.91
C LYS A 58 9.32 -11.33 1.83
N ILE A 59 9.06 -10.54 0.79
CA ILE A 59 7.73 -9.94 0.55
C ILE A 59 6.68 -11.03 0.38
N CYS A 60 6.97 -12.07 -0.41
CA CYS A 60 6.06 -13.20 -0.58
C CYS A 60 5.74 -13.89 0.74
N ILE A 61 6.74 -14.15 1.57
CA ILE A 61 6.55 -14.81 2.88
C ILE A 61 5.62 -13.99 3.77
N LYS A 62 5.79 -12.67 3.83
CA LYS A 62 4.86 -11.78 4.55
C LYS A 62 3.47 -11.80 3.93
N LEU A 63 3.36 -11.80 2.59
CA LEU A 63 2.08 -11.83 1.89
C LEU A 63 1.29 -13.10 2.24
N VAL A 64 1.89 -14.28 2.12
CA VAL A 64 1.21 -15.54 2.44
C VAL A 64 0.89 -15.67 3.93
N SER A 65 1.77 -15.16 4.81
CA SER A 65 1.51 -15.06 6.25
C SER A 65 0.29 -14.18 6.55
N SER A 66 0.18 -13.05 5.84
CA SER A 66 -0.94 -12.10 5.99
C SER A 66 -2.25 -12.71 5.52
N LEU A 67 -2.24 -13.46 4.42
CA LEU A 67 -3.43 -14.17 3.91
C LEU A 67 -3.92 -15.25 4.89
N GLU A 68 -3.01 -16.00 5.50
CA GLU A 68 -3.37 -16.94 6.57
C GLU A 68 -3.99 -16.22 7.77
N LYS A 69 -3.39 -15.12 8.21
CA LYS A 69 -3.88 -14.34 9.34
C LYS A 69 -5.27 -13.75 9.06
N LEU A 70 -5.51 -13.23 7.85
CA LEU A 70 -6.82 -12.77 7.40
C LEU A 70 -7.88 -13.89 7.51
N ALA A 71 -7.52 -15.11 7.12
CA ALA A 71 -8.41 -16.26 7.22
C ALA A 71 -8.74 -16.64 8.67
N GLU A 72 -7.77 -16.48 9.59
CA GLU A 72 -7.93 -16.74 11.03
C GLU A 72 -8.86 -15.71 11.69
N ILE A 73 -8.74 -14.43 11.33
CA ILE A 73 -9.54 -13.34 11.94
C ILE A 73 -10.86 -13.06 11.22
N GLY A 74 -11.14 -13.71 10.08
CA GLY A 74 -12.22 -13.33 9.16
C GLY A 74 -13.64 -13.29 9.73
N LYS A 75 -13.84 -13.80 10.95
CA LYS A 75 -15.09 -13.63 11.72
C LYS A 75 -15.28 -12.19 12.21
N ASN A 76 -14.20 -11.46 12.49
CA ASN A 76 -14.24 -10.03 12.78
C ASN A 76 -14.27 -9.26 11.46
N LYS A 77 -15.48 -8.98 10.97
CA LYS A 77 -15.68 -8.37 9.66
C LYS A 77 -14.96 -7.02 9.51
N THR A 78 -14.97 -6.17 10.54
CA THR A 78 -14.36 -4.85 10.47
C THR A 78 -12.85 -4.92 10.32
N GLU A 79 -12.16 -5.69 11.18
CA GLU A 79 -10.71 -5.86 11.08
C GLU A 79 -10.31 -6.57 9.78
N TYR A 80 -11.06 -7.60 9.40
CA TYR A 80 -10.86 -8.31 8.16
C TYR A 80 -10.96 -7.38 6.94
N ASP A 81 -12.03 -6.58 6.86
CA ASP A 81 -12.26 -5.65 5.76
C ASP A 81 -11.16 -4.59 5.73
N ASP A 82 -10.75 -4.06 6.89
CA ASP A 82 -9.66 -3.07 6.99
C ASP A 82 -8.32 -3.61 6.48
N TYR A 83 -7.89 -4.76 6.98
CA TYR A 83 -6.60 -5.34 6.60
C TYR A 83 -6.61 -5.90 5.18
N CYS A 84 -7.73 -6.48 4.72
CA CYS A 84 -7.84 -6.95 3.35
C CYS A 84 -7.86 -5.76 2.38
N ASN A 85 -8.64 -4.71 2.65
CA ASN A 85 -8.69 -3.54 1.76
C ASN A 85 -7.35 -2.78 1.70
N TYR A 86 -6.57 -2.78 2.79
CA TYR A 86 -5.26 -2.14 2.80
C TYR A 86 -4.12 -3.01 2.22
N LEU A 87 -4.30 -4.33 2.14
CA LEU A 87 -3.28 -5.28 1.66
C LEU A 87 -2.63 -4.91 0.31
N PRO A 88 -3.37 -4.45 -0.73
CA PRO A 88 -2.76 -4.05 -1.99
C PRO A 88 -1.81 -2.87 -1.81
N HIS A 89 -2.19 -1.87 -1.01
CA HIS A 89 -1.37 -0.69 -0.76
C HIS A 89 -0.06 -1.06 -0.06
N TRP A 90 -0.15 -1.90 0.98
CA TRP A 90 1.02 -2.45 1.65
C TRP A 90 1.93 -3.22 0.68
N LEU A 91 1.36 -4.10 -0.14
CA LEU A 91 2.15 -4.92 -1.08
C LEU A 91 2.91 -4.04 -2.07
N PHE A 92 2.28 -3.00 -2.62
CA PHE A 92 2.95 -2.07 -3.53
C PHE A 92 4.03 -1.23 -2.85
N ASP A 93 3.84 -0.85 -1.59
CA ASP A 93 4.85 -0.13 -0.81
C ASP A 93 6.10 -1.00 -0.59
N GLU A 94 5.93 -2.27 -0.20
CA GLU A 94 7.04 -3.21 -0.06
C GLU A 94 7.76 -3.46 -1.40
N VAL A 95 7.00 -3.59 -2.49
CA VAL A 95 7.56 -3.75 -3.84
C VAL A 95 8.38 -2.52 -4.24
N GLY A 96 7.88 -1.32 -3.97
CA GLY A 96 8.58 -0.06 -4.27
C GLY A 96 9.86 0.16 -3.45
N LYS A 97 10.02 -0.52 -2.30
CA LYS A 97 11.27 -0.53 -1.54
C LYS A 97 12.38 -1.29 -2.27
N ILE A 98 12.03 -2.32 -3.05
CA ILE A 98 12.97 -3.13 -3.82
C ILE A 98 13.17 -2.56 -5.23
N TYR A 99 12.09 -2.24 -5.92
CA TYR A 99 12.13 -1.75 -7.30
C TYR A 99 12.02 -0.23 -7.32
N LYS A 100 13.15 0.43 -7.56
CA LYS A 100 13.24 1.88 -7.80
C LYS A 100 13.59 2.11 -9.26
N PRO A 101 12.62 2.44 -10.12
CA PRO A 101 12.92 2.65 -11.53
C PRO A 101 13.77 3.88 -11.77
N ALA A 102 14.43 3.91 -12.93
CA ALA A 102 15.10 5.09 -13.40
C ALA A 102 14.06 6.18 -13.76
N PRO A 103 14.30 7.47 -13.46
CA PRO A 103 13.33 8.56 -13.64
C PRO A 103 12.72 8.71 -15.04
N SER A 104 13.37 8.15 -16.06
CA SER A 104 12.99 8.28 -17.48
C SER A 104 12.10 7.15 -18.01
N LYS A 105 11.85 6.08 -17.24
CA LYS A 105 10.98 4.97 -17.67
C LYS A 105 9.58 5.19 -17.10
N LYS A 106 8.68 5.73 -17.90
CA LYS A 106 7.27 5.94 -17.49
C LYS A 106 6.41 4.66 -17.57
N ASP A 107 6.93 3.61 -18.22
CA ASP A 107 6.25 2.31 -18.43
C ASP A 107 6.87 1.20 -17.57
N ASP A 108 6.84 1.35 -16.24
CA ASP A 108 7.43 0.38 -15.34
C ASP A 108 6.48 -0.78 -15.01
N THR A 109 6.48 -1.76 -15.90
CA THR A 109 6.11 -3.12 -15.51
C THR A 109 7.19 -3.68 -14.57
N ILE A 110 6.98 -3.53 -13.26
CA ILE A 110 7.76 -4.14 -12.18
C ILE A 110 7.95 -5.63 -12.48
N PRO A 111 9.18 -6.10 -12.80
CA PRO A 111 9.41 -7.39 -13.44
C PRO A 111 8.91 -8.61 -12.65
N PHE A 112 8.91 -8.51 -11.32
CA PHE A 112 8.52 -9.60 -10.42
C PHE A 112 7.11 -9.46 -9.86
N PHE A 113 6.40 -8.35 -10.12
CA PHE A 113 5.12 -8.09 -9.46
C PHE A 113 4.04 -9.10 -9.85
N ASN A 114 3.91 -9.42 -11.14
CA ASN A 114 2.89 -10.37 -11.59
C ASN A 114 3.11 -11.73 -10.94
N LYS A 115 4.37 -12.17 -10.78
CA LYS A 115 4.69 -13.43 -10.10
C LYS A 115 4.28 -13.41 -8.62
N LEU A 116 4.52 -12.29 -7.91
CA LEU A 116 4.03 -12.09 -6.53
C LEU A 116 2.50 -12.15 -6.45
N ALA A 117 1.82 -11.44 -7.36
CA ALA A 117 0.37 -11.42 -7.45
C ALA A 117 -0.20 -12.83 -7.73
N ASP A 118 0.41 -13.58 -8.65
CA ASP A 118 -0.01 -14.94 -8.99
C ASP A 118 0.10 -15.87 -7.78
N ILE A 119 1.23 -15.83 -7.06
CA ILE A 119 1.43 -16.63 -5.84
C ILE A 119 0.40 -16.24 -4.77
N GLY A 120 0.21 -14.94 -4.52
CA GLY A 120 -0.76 -14.44 -3.55
C GLY A 120 -2.19 -14.90 -3.88
N ASN A 121 -2.61 -14.78 -5.14
CA ASN A 121 -3.94 -15.22 -5.58
C ASN A 121 -4.08 -16.74 -5.50
N LYS A 122 -3.07 -17.51 -5.92
CA LYS A 122 -3.03 -18.98 -5.80
C LYS A 122 -3.21 -19.41 -4.35
N VAL A 123 -2.48 -18.81 -3.42
CA VAL A 123 -2.59 -19.09 -1.98
C VAL A 123 -3.97 -18.69 -1.44
N ASN A 124 -4.46 -17.50 -1.79
CA ASN A 124 -5.78 -17.02 -1.39
C ASN A 124 -6.90 -17.97 -1.84
N TRP A 125 -6.78 -18.57 -3.04
CA TRP A 125 -7.74 -19.58 -3.52
C TRP A 125 -7.69 -20.90 -2.73
N LYS A 126 -6.50 -21.34 -2.29
CA LYS A 126 -6.35 -22.53 -1.43
C LYS A 126 -6.95 -22.35 -0.04
N ILE A 127 -7.16 -21.11 0.42
CA ILE A 127 -7.80 -20.82 1.70
C ILE A 127 -9.32 -21.12 1.60
N PRO A 128 -9.89 -21.92 2.52
CA PRO A 128 -11.28 -22.37 2.39
C PRO A 128 -12.34 -21.32 2.75
N ARG A 129 -12.02 -20.33 3.61
CA ARG A 129 -12.95 -19.29 4.07
C ARG A 129 -12.24 -17.96 4.26
N TYR A 130 -12.99 -16.87 4.16
CA TYR A 130 -12.48 -15.51 4.41
C TYR A 130 -11.29 -15.14 3.51
N ARG A 131 -11.45 -15.38 2.21
CA ARG A 131 -10.47 -15.03 1.18
C ARG A 131 -10.47 -13.54 0.91
N CYS A 132 -9.29 -12.94 0.84
CA CYS A 132 -9.17 -11.52 0.56
C CYS A 132 -9.43 -11.22 -0.92
N ASN A 133 -10.44 -10.40 -1.20
CA ASN A 133 -10.92 -10.14 -2.57
C ASN A 133 -10.28 -8.90 -3.23
N THR A 134 -9.38 -8.21 -2.53
CA THR A 134 -8.72 -7.00 -3.03
C THR A 134 -7.34 -7.25 -3.63
N LEU A 135 -6.86 -8.49 -3.58
CA LEU A 135 -5.54 -8.84 -4.09
C LEU A 135 -5.41 -8.39 -5.56
N PRO A 136 -4.33 -7.67 -5.89
CA PRO A 136 -4.08 -7.30 -7.27
C PRO A 136 -3.79 -8.54 -8.11
N SER A 137 -4.26 -8.56 -9.35
CA SER A 137 -3.96 -9.63 -10.31
C SER A 137 -2.76 -9.29 -11.20
N ARG A 138 -2.54 -8.01 -11.50
CA ARG A 138 -1.51 -7.56 -12.46
C ARG A 138 -0.97 -6.16 -12.14
N ASN A 139 0.20 -5.85 -12.70
CA ASN A 139 0.82 -4.54 -12.59
C ASN A 139 0.37 -3.55 -13.68
N TYR A 140 -0.90 -3.10 -13.64
CA TYR A 140 -1.42 -2.13 -14.64
C TYR A 140 -1.36 -0.67 -14.22
N VAL A 141 -1.00 -0.40 -12.96
CA VAL A 141 -1.05 0.93 -12.36
C VAL A 141 0.37 1.39 -12.13
N SER A 142 0.67 2.66 -12.45
CA SER A 142 2.00 3.24 -12.25
C SER A 142 2.37 3.31 -10.76
N LEU A 143 3.67 3.39 -10.45
CA LEU A 143 4.11 3.56 -9.07
C LEU A 143 3.58 4.84 -8.42
N ASP A 144 3.48 5.93 -9.17
CA ASP A 144 2.97 7.20 -8.64
C ASP A 144 1.47 7.14 -8.38
N GLU A 145 0.70 6.52 -9.27
CA GLU A 145 -0.72 6.31 -9.01
C GLU A 145 -0.95 5.39 -7.80
N ARG A 146 -0.08 4.40 -7.58
CA ARG A 146 -0.11 3.55 -6.36
C ARG A 146 0.15 4.34 -5.09
N LYS A 147 1.17 5.23 -5.07
CA LYS A 147 1.44 6.13 -3.95
C LYS A 147 0.22 7.03 -3.67
N ASN A 148 -0.36 7.60 -4.72
CA ASN A 148 -1.54 8.45 -4.61
C ASN A 148 -2.74 7.70 -4.00
N ARG A 149 -3.04 6.50 -4.50
CA ARG A 149 -4.11 5.64 -3.96
C ARG A 149 -3.85 5.25 -2.49
N LYS A 150 -2.60 4.93 -2.11
CA LYS A 150 -2.23 4.63 -0.71
C LYS A 150 -2.53 5.82 0.20
N ASN A 151 -2.01 7.01 -0.14
CA ASN A 151 -2.18 8.20 0.68
C ASN A 151 -3.66 8.62 0.79
N ALA A 152 -4.42 8.55 -0.30
CA ALA A 152 -5.87 8.77 -0.27
C ALA A 152 -6.59 7.78 0.66
N TYR A 153 -6.24 6.48 0.60
CA TYR A 153 -6.81 5.47 1.49
C TYR A 153 -6.52 5.78 2.97
N ILE A 154 -5.26 6.08 3.30
CA ILE A 154 -4.85 6.37 4.69
C ILE A 154 -5.56 7.62 5.21
N TYR A 155 -5.68 8.66 4.38
CA TYR A 155 -6.43 9.86 4.71
C TYR A 155 -7.88 9.55 5.06
N LEU A 156 -8.57 8.80 4.21
CA LEU A 156 -9.97 8.43 4.44
C LEU A 156 -10.14 7.62 5.72
N LYS A 157 -9.22 6.68 6.00
CA LYS A 157 -9.24 5.89 7.24
C LYS A 157 -9.00 6.73 8.50
N LYS A 158 -8.21 7.79 8.40
CA LYS A 158 -7.87 8.68 9.52
C LYS A 158 -8.69 9.96 9.55
N TYR A 159 -9.71 10.11 8.70
CA TYR A 159 -10.42 11.36 8.50
C TYR A 159 -10.96 11.95 9.82
N GLU A 160 -11.58 11.14 10.66
CA GLU A 160 -12.14 11.59 11.95
C GLU A 160 -11.05 11.98 12.98
N GLU A 161 -9.85 11.41 12.89
CA GLU A 161 -8.68 11.83 13.69
C GLU A 161 -8.14 13.19 13.20
N ILE A 162 -8.15 13.40 11.89
CA ILE A 162 -7.54 14.55 11.21
C ILE A 162 -8.45 15.80 11.27
N LYS A 163 -9.76 15.60 11.09
CA LYS A 163 -10.79 16.65 11.06
C LYS A 163 -10.71 17.67 12.22
N PRO A 164 -10.61 17.27 13.51
CA PRO A 164 -10.52 18.23 14.60
C PRO A 164 -9.20 19.03 14.58
N ILE A 165 -8.10 18.46 14.09
CA ILE A 165 -6.79 19.14 14.00
C ILE A 165 -6.86 20.30 13.00
N ILE A 166 -7.52 20.10 11.86
CA ILE A 166 -7.73 21.13 10.84
C ILE A 166 -8.65 22.24 11.37
N ASN A 167 -9.74 21.85 12.05
CA ASN A 167 -10.72 22.80 12.56
C ASN A 167 -10.18 23.70 13.69
N ALA A 168 -9.09 23.28 14.35
CA ALA A 168 -8.44 24.04 15.42
C ALA A 168 -7.64 25.28 14.94
N LYS A 169 -7.66 25.61 13.62
CA LYS A 169 -7.12 26.84 13.00
C LYS A 169 -5.81 27.35 13.65
N GLY A 170 -4.71 26.62 13.46
CA GLY A 170 -3.37 27.15 13.75
C GLY A 170 -2.63 26.59 14.98
N LYS A 171 -3.07 25.46 15.56
CA LYS A 171 -2.26 24.69 16.54
C LYS A 171 -1.84 23.34 15.96
N GLY A 172 -0.57 22.97 16.18
CA GLY A 172 -0.03 21.67 15.77
C GLY A 172 0.26 21.56 14.27
N LYS A 173 0.07 20.37 13.69
CA LYS A 173 0.44 20.03 12.30
C LYS A 173 -0.57 20.54 11.24
N CYS A 174 -1.31 21.61 11.52
CA CYS A 174 -2.41 22.11 10.69
C CYS A 174 -1.97 22.41 9.23
N ASP A 175 -0.85 23.10 9.04
CA ASP A 175 -0.34 23.45 7.70
C ASP A 175 0.05 22.21 6.88
N GLN A 176 0.60 21.18 7.54
CA GLN A 176 0.93 19.90 6.90
C GLN A 176 -0.34 19.17 6.46
N TYR A 177 -1.39 19.17 7.29
CA TYR A 177 -2.69 18.59 6.92
C TYR A 177 -3.39 19.35 5.80
N VAL A 178 -3.34 20.68 5.80
CA VAL A 178 -3.89 21.50 4.70
C VAL A 178 -3.14 21.21 3.39
N LYS A 179 -1.81 21.10 3.42
CA LYS A 179 -1.01 20.70 2.25
C LYS A 179 -1.39 19.29 1.77
N TYR A 180 -1.51 18.34 2.69
CA TYR A 180 -1.90 16.96 2.41
C TYR A 180 -3.29 16.86 1.78
N LEU A 181 -4.26 17.63 2.30
CA LEU A 181 -5.62 17.72 1.80
C LEU A 181 -5.70 18.31 0.39
N ASN A 182 -5.04 19.44 0.18
CA ASN A 182 -5.01 20.10 -1.12
C ASN A 182 -4.43 19.18 -2.19
N TYR A 183 -3.45 18.36 -1.82
CA TYR A 183 -2.92 17.32 -2.70
C TYR A 183 -3.98 16.28 -3.07
N ILE A 184 -4.62 15.66 -2.09
CA ILE A 184 -5.61 14.60 -2.32
C ILE A 184 -6.79 15.13 -3.13
N ASP A 185 -7.23 16.35 -2.84
CA ASP A 185 -8.27 17.04 -3.60
C ASP A 185 -7.85 17.27 -5.07
N SER A 186 -6.57 17.62 -5.32
CA SER A 186 -6.05 17.76 -6.69
C SER A 186 -6.07 16.46 -7.50
N LEU A 187 -5.94 15.30 -6.84
CA LEU A 187 -6.00 14.00 -7.50
C LEU A 187 -7.41 13.67 -8.04
N ASN A 188 -8.46 14.20 -7.41
CA ASN A 188 -9.86 13.92 -7.77
C ASN A 188 -10.44 14.93 -8.78
N LYS A 189 -9.65 15.93 -9.19
CA LYS A 189 -10.04 16.99 -10.13
C LYS A 189 -9.45 16.80 -11.54
N LYS A 190 -8.67 15.75 -11.75
CA LYS A 190 -8.17 15.31 -13.05
C LYS A 190 -9.18 14.38 -13.70
#